data_AF-A0A4Y2PST4-F1
#
_entry.id   AF-A0A4Y2PST4-F1
#
_cell.length_a   1.000
_cell.length_b   1.000
_cell.length_c   1.000
_cell.angle_alpha   90.00
_cell.angle_beta   90.00
_cell.angle_gamma   90.00
#
_symmetry.space_group_name_H-M   'P 1'
#
loop_
_entity.id
_entity.type
_entity.pdbx_description
1 polymer ?
#
loop_
_entity_poly.entity_id
_entity_poly.type
_entity_poly.pdbx_seq_one_letter_code
_entity_poly.pdbx_strand_id
1 'polypeptide(L)'
;MINRSPFHKQAVNGQVLLYRSPRGPEMSLLFWFAVGVLIGSSSCDTECFKSVFNDCKLNAVDNCDRLRVAYECASQKATECSMGFSEQARNVSQTLEEVCTEASPIRSKFLKQKECYTEALDFEQCFYLIYNLTGYIETPEDFIKMNKEGCRNLNVYSTCVVKNVEKNCGDVSTFNYLFDPLMRLGQGLCQEVILPADEKGVTSDNLGLLSIFSVIVLSFYNI
;
A
#
# COMPACT_ATOMS: atom_id res chain seq x y z
N MET A 1 -11.92 33.35 -11.08
CA MET A 1 -11.59 33.07 -9.67
C MET A 1 -12.87 32.64 -8.95
N ILE A 2 -12.99 31.36 -8.58
CA ILE A 2 -14.03 30.89 -7.65
C ILE A 2 -13.30 30.00 -6.64
N ASN A 3 -13.22 30.47 -5.40
CA ASN A 3 -12.48 29.81 -4.34
C ASN A 3 -13.36 28.70 -3.74
N ARG A 4 -13.21 27.45 -4.18
CA ARG A 4 -13.94 26.30 -3.62
C ARG A 4 -13.13 25.71 -2.46
N SER A 5 -13.69 25.82 -1.26
CA SER A 5 -13.11 25.32 -0.02
C SER A 5 -13.42 23.82 0.16
N PRO A 6 -12.47 22.98 0.61
CA PRO A 6 -12.67 21.54 0.80
C PRO A 6 -13.30 21.27 2.17
N PHE A 7 -14.61 21.48 2.29
CA PHE A 7 -15.37 21.06 3.47
C PHE A 7 -16.68 20.38 3.05
N HIS A 8 -16.72 19.06 3.13
CA HIS A 8 -17.98 18.32 3.11
C HIS A 8 -18.67 18.45 4.47
N LYS A 9 -19.94 18.84 4.45
CA LYS A 9 -20.83 18.79 5.62
C LYS A 9 -21.70 17.54 5.54
N GLN A 10 -21.57 16.63 6.51
CA GLN A 10 -22.64 15.70 6.85
C GLN A 10 -23.26 16.12 8.18
N ALA A 11 -24.58 16.02 8.27
CA ALA A 11 -25.34 16.41 9.44
C ALA A 11 -26.01 15.18 10.06
N VAL A 12 -25.54 14.77 11.23
CA VAL A 12 -26.21 13.77 12.09
C VAL A 12 -26.23 14.34 13.51
N ASN A 13 -27.42 14.40 14.12
CA ASN A 13 -27.65 14.73 15.53
C ASN A 13 -27.01 16.02 16.08
N GLY A 14 -27.25 17.16 15.43
CA GLY A 14 -27.39 18.46 16.11
C GLY A 14 -26.14 19.09 16.75
N GLN A 15 -24.99 18.41 16.78
CA GLN A 15 -23.73 18.97 17.22
C GLN A 15 -22.82 19.26 16.02
N VAL A 16 -22.51 20.53 15.81
CA VAL A 16 -21.51 20.95 14.81
C VAL A 16 -20.13 20.71 15.41
N LEU A 17 -19.66 19.46 15.33
CA LEU A 17 -18.25 19.14 15.56
C LEU A 17 -17.43 19.73 14.42
N LEU A 18 -16.87 20.91 14.66
CA LEU A 18 -15.82 21.49 13.83
C LEU A 18 -14.57 20.63 13.96
N TYR A 19 -14.45 19.59 13.13
CA TYR A 19 -13.21 18.85 12.95
C TYR A 19 -12.15 19.77 12.33
N ARG A 20 -11.43 20.46 13.21
CA ARG A 20 -10.19 21.13 12.88
C ARG A 20 -9.14 20.04 12.71
N SER A 21 -8.90 19.64 11.46
CA SER A 21 -7.77 18.76 11.11
C SER A 21 -6.53 19.25 11.87
N PRO A 22 -5.92 18.41 12.73
CA PRO A 22 -4.75 18.82 13.48
C PRO A 22 -3.62 19.02 12.47
N ARG A 23 -3.14 20.27 12.37
CA ARG A 23 -1.80 20.52 11.81
C ARG A 23 -0.79 19.90 12.77
N GLY A 24 -0.52 18.61 12.58
CA GLY A 24 0.70 17.99 13.07
C GLY A 24 1.92 18.74 12.51
N PRO A 25 3.06 18.71 13.22
CA PRO A 25 4.29 19.33 12.73
C PRO A 25 4.72 18.69 11.41
N GLU A 26 5.39 19.46 10.55
CA GLU A 26 6.04 18.96 9.35
C GLU A 26 7.10 17.90 9.71
N MET A 27 6.71 16.63 9.68
CA MET A 27 7.64 15.53 9.88
C MET A 27 8.45 15.33 8.59
N SER A 28 9.52 16.11 8.47
CA SER A 28 10.54 15.94 7.44
C SER A 28 11.11 14.52 7.53
N LEU A 29 10.81 13.70 6.53
CA LEU A 29 11.12 12.27 6.48
C LEU A 29 12.60 12.04 6.16
N LEU A 30 13.47 12.21 7.17
CA LEU A 30 14.91 11.98 7.08
C LEU A 30 15.28 10.61 7.65
N PHE A 31 15.50 9.65 6.74
CA PHE A 31 16.16 8.36 6.98
C PHE A 31 17.58 8.53 7.52
N TRP A 32 18.13 7.55 8.30
CA TRP A 32 19.50 6.99 8.18
C TRP A 32 19.86 5.91 9.26
N PHE A 33 20.42 4.77 8.80
CA PHE A 33 21.48 3.87 9.36
C PHE A 33 21.40 3.03 10.68
N ALA A 34 21.36 1.68 10.51
CA ALA A 34 22.46 0.68 10.75
C ALA A 34 22.58 -0.23 12.03
N VAL A 35 22.51 -1.56 11.79
CA VAL A 35 23.16 -2.75 12.48
C VAL A 35 22.78 -3.03 13.96
N GLY A 36 22.38 -4.22 14.46
CA GLY A 36 22.22 -5.63 13.97
C GLY A 36 21.49 -6.47 15.07
N VAL A 37 21.58 -7.80 15.26
CA VAL A 37 22.19 -8.95 14.54
C VAL A 37 21.74 -10.31 15.17
N LEU A 38 21.64 -11.42 14.40
CA LEU A 38 21.47 -12.86 14.78
C LEU A 38 20.16 -13.35 15.49
N ILE A 39 19.41 -14.25 14.83
CA ILE A 39 19.21 -15.70 15.18
C ILE A 39 18.15 -16.36 14.25
N GLY A 40 18.43 -17.56 13.73
CA GLY A 40 17.43 -18.65 13.75
C GLY A 40 16.65 -19.08 12.49
N SER A 41 17.32 -19.41 11.38
CA SER A 41 17.02 -20.45 10.36
C SER A 41 15.62 -20.65 9.72
N SER A 42 14.56 -20.01 10.22
CA SER A 42 13.35 -19.63 9.46
C SER A 42 13.21 -18.10 9.41
N SER A 43 14.15 -17.37 10.03
CA SER A 43 14.31 -15.91 9.98
C SER A 43 15.25 -15.46 8.87
N CYS A 44 16.03 -16.37 8.27
CA CYS A 44 17.03 -16.05 7.25
C CYS A 44 16.40 -15.43 6.00
N ASP A 45 15.21 -15.87 5.60
CA ASP A 45 14.53 -15.38 4.38
C ASP A 45 14.02 -13.95 4.60
N THR A 46 13.47 -13.66 5.79
CA THR A 46 13.04 -12.30 6.18
C THR A 46 14.23 -11.35 6.38
N GLU A 47 15.35 -11.78 6.97
CA GLU A 47 16.57 -10.95 7.08
C GLU A 47 17.23 -10.71 5.70
N CYS A 48 17.25 -11.73 4.83
CA CYS A 48 17.67 -11.60 3.43
C CYS A 48 16.80 -10.53 2.73
N PHE A 49 15.48 -10.70 2.76
CA PHE A 49 14.56 -9.76 2.13
C PHE A 49 14.65 -8.35 2.76
N LYS A 50 14.93 -8.24 4.06
CA LYS A 50 15.17 -6.95 4.75
C LYS A 50 16.37 -6.20 4.20
N SER A 51 17.51 -6.88 4.05
CA SER A 51 18.72 -6.29 3.46
C SER A 51 18.46 -5.78 2.04
N VAL A 52 17.59 -6.47 1.32
CA VAL A 52 17.45 -6.37 -0.13
C VAL A 52 16.27 -5.48 -0.57
N PHE A 53 15.19 -5.42 0.21
CA PHE A 53 14.09 -4.46 0.02
C PHE A 53 14.58 -3.00 0.12
N ASN A 54 15.62 -2.78 0.92
CA ASN A 54 16.34 -1.52 1.01
C ASN A 54 17.10 -1.12 -0.27
N ASP A 55 17.37 -2.06 -1.18
CA ASP A 55 17.99 -1.78 -2.48
C ASP A 55 16.94 -1.45 -3.55
N CYS A 56 15.79 -2.14 -3.54
CA CYS A 56 14.67 -1.93 -4.48
C CYS A 56 13.84 -0.66 -4.19
N LYS A 57 14.47 0.41 -3.69
CA LYS A 57 13.80 1.60 -3.10
C LYS A 57 12.64 2.13 -3.95
N LEU A 58 11.42 1.96 -3.43
CA LEU A 58 10.18 2.59 -3.91
C LEU A 58 10.15 4.13 -3.70
N ASN A 59 11.30 4.76 -3.45
CA ASN A 59 11.39 6.19 -3.16
C ASN A 59 11.09 7.01 -4.41
N ALA A 60 10.03 7.81 -4.36
CA ALA A 60 9.60 8.66 -5.47
C ALA A 60 9.45 7.90 -6.79
N VAL A 61 8.63 6.85 -6.76
CA VAL A 61 7.97 6.35 -7.98
C VAL A 61 7.02 7.44 -8.48
N ASP A 62 7.54 8.37 -9.27
CA ASP A 62 6.82 9.51 -9.86
C ASP A 62 6.20 9.18 -11.22
N ASN A 63 6.38 7.95 -11.70
CA ASN A 63 5.87 7.46 -12.97
C ASN A 63 5.76 5.93 -13.01
N CYS A 64 4.99 5.48 -13.98
CA CYS A 64 4.65 4.09 -14.26
C CYS A 64 5.89 3.18 -14.47
N ASP A 65 6.93 3.67 -15.15
CA ASP A 65 8.15 2.89 -15.42
C ASP A 65 8.96 2.60 -14.16
N ARG A 66 9.08 3.59 -13.25
CA ARG A 66 9.71 3.37 -11.94
C ARG A 66 8.95 2.35 -11.10
N LEU A 67 7.61 2.33 -11.21
CA LEU A 67 6.78 1.36 -10.49
C LEU A 67 7.06 -0.06 -11.00
N ARG A 68 7.06 -0.23 -12.33
CA ARG A 68 7.41 -1.49 -13.01
C ARG A 68 8.79 -1.99 -12.56
N VAL A 69 9.83 -1.15 -12.65
CA VAL A 69 11.21 -1.50 -12.25
C VAL A 69 11.31 -1.86 -10.77
N ALA A 70 10.58 -1.17 -9.88
CA ALA A 70 10.61 -1.47 -8.46
C ALA A 70 9.98 -2.84 -8.14
N TYR A 71 8.87 -3.21 -8.79
CA TYR A 71 8.29 -4.55 -8.65
C TYR A 71 9.12 -5.64 -9.33
N GLU A 72 9.76 -5.34 -10.46
CA GLU A 72 10.73 -6.24 -11.10
C GLU A 72 11.90 -6.54 -10.17
N CYS A 73 12.49 -5.51 -9.55
CA CYS A 73 13.52 -5.65 -8.53
C CYS A 73 13.00 -6.49 -7.35
N ALA A 74 11.85 -6.10 -6.75
CA ALA A 74 11.27 -6.82 -5.62
C ALA A 74 11.01 -8.30 -5.92
N SER A 75 10.65 -8.66 -7.16
CA SER A 75 10.47 -10.04 -7.61
C SER A 75 11.79 -10.83 -7.74
N GLN A 76 12.79 -10.26 -8.43
CA GLN A 76 14.12 -10.87 -8.54
C GLN A 76 14.70 -11.13 -7.15
N LYS A 77 14.53 -10.16 -6.26
CA LYS A 77 15.00 -10.19 -4.89
C LYS A 77 14.23 -11.12 -3.96
N ALA A 78 12.92 -11.21 -4.12
CA ALA A 78 12.11 -12.23 -3.49
C ALA A 78 12.55 -13.64 -3.95
N THR A 79 12.92 -13.81 -5.24
CA THR A 79 13.47 -15.08 -5.76
C THR A 79 14.83 -15.40 -5.16
N GLU A 80 15.76 -14.43 -5.07
CA GLU A 80 17.06 -14.61 -4.42
C GLU A 80 16.93 -15.06 -2.96
N CYS A 81 15.97 -14.49 -2.22
CA CYS A 81 15.66 -14.86 -0.83
C CYS A 81 14.64 -16.01 -0.70
N SER A 82 14.31 -16.72 -1.78
CA SER A 82 13.34 -17.84 -1.79
C SER A 82 11.93 -17.55 -1.22
N MET A 83 11.49 -16.29 -1.26
CA MET A 83 10.17 -15.87 -0.78
C MET A 83 9.04 -16.38 -1.70
N GLY A 84 7.95 -16.86 -1.10
CA GLY A 84 6.78 -17.39 -1.78
C GLY A 84 6.02 -16.35 -2.62
N PHE A 85 6.09 -15.07 -2.26
CA PHE A 85 5.45 -13.97 -3.00
C PHE A 85 6.20 -13.50 -4.27
N SER A 86 7.34 -14.11 -4.60
CA SER A 86 8.20 -13.69 -5.73
C SER A 86 7.49 -13.69 -7.09
N GLU A 87 6.61 -14.67 -7.34
CA GLU A 87 5.79 -14.75 -8.55
C GLU A 87 4.72 -13.66 -8.59
N GLN A 88 4.11 -13.33 -7.45
CA GLN A 88 3.09 -12.29 -7.32
C GLN A 88 3.71 -10.91 -7.59
N ALA A 89 4.93 -10.66 -7.12
CA ALA A 89 5.68 -9.45 -7.46
C ALA A 89 6.00 -9.35 -8.96
N ARG A 90 6.36 -10.48 -9.59
CA ARG A 90 6.56 -10.55 -11.05
C ARG A 90 5.28 -10.23 -11.81
N ASN A 91 4.16 -10.82 -11.40
CA ASN A 91 2.86 -10.62 -12.02
C ASN A 91 2.44 -9.15 -11.95
N VAL A 92 2.63 -8.47 -10.81
CA VAL A 92 2.41 -7.01 -10.71
C VAL A 92 3.29 -6.24 -11.70
N SER A 93 4.58 -6.57 -11.82
CA SER A 93 5.47 -5.91 -12.80
C SER A 93 5.01 -6.10 -14.24
N GLN A 94 4.56 -7.31 -14.61
CA GLN A 94 4.06 -7.59 -15.97
C GLN A 94 2.72 -6.89 -16.26
N THR A 95 1.79 -6.91 -15.29
CA THR A 95 0.55 -6.13 -15.37
C THR A 95 0.83 -4.64 -15.55
N LEU A 96 1.81 -4.10 -14.81
CA LEU A 96 2.22 -2.71 -14.97
C LEU A 96 2.81 -2.43 -16.34
N GLU A 97 3.63 -3.30 -16.91
CA GLU A 97 4.13 -3.13 -18.28
C GLU A 97 2.99 -2.86 -19.29
N GLU A 98 1.89 -3.61 -19.19
CA GLU A 98 0.69 -3.40 -20.02
C GLU A 98 -0.12 -2.16 -19.67
N VAL A 99 -0.21 -1.77 -18.40
CA VAL A 99 -0.90 -0.54 -17.97
C VAL A 99 -0.06 0.72 -18.26
N CYS A 100 1.26 0.59 -18.32
CA CYS A 100 2.22 1.66 -18.60
C CYS A 100 2.44 1.90 -20.10
N THR A 101 2.35 0.86 -20.94
CA THR A 101 2.62 0.97 -22.39
C THR A 101 1.62 1.89 -23.10
N GLU A 102 2.08 2.97 -23.74
CA GLU A 102 1.25 3.98 -24.40
C GLU A 102 0.25 3.42 -25.42
N ALA A 103 0.67 2.43 -26.22
CA ALA A 103 -0.16 1.78 -27.24
C ALA A 103 -1.15 0.75 -26.68
N SER A 104 -1.17 0.52 -25.36
CA SER A 104 -1.99 -0.53 -24.73
C SER A 104 -3.48 -0.17 -24.68
N PRO A 105 -4.38 -1.05 -25.14
CA PRO A 105 -5.81 -0.91 -24.91
C PRO A 105 -6.16 -0.82 -23.42
N ILE A 106 -5.40 -1.50 -22.54
CA ILE A 106 -5.62 -1.44 -21.09
C ILE A 106 -5.29 -0.06 -20.55
N ARG A 107 -4.13 0.53 -20.91
CA ARG A 107 -3.75 1.89 -20.49
C ARG A 107 -4.81 2.92 -20.85
N SER A 108 -5.33 2.89 -22.09
CA SER A 108 -6.36 3.85 -22.53
C SER A 108 -7.66 3.75 -21.73
N LYS A 109 -8.09 2.55 -21.34
CA LYS A 109 -9.25 2.35 -20.46
C LYS A 109 -8.96 2.80 -19.03
N PHE A 110 -7.78 2.45 -18.51
CA PHE A 110 -7.36 2.77 -17.15
C PHE A 110 -7.27 4.28 -16.94
N LEU A 111 -6.55 5.01 -17.82
CA LEU A 111 -6.43 6.47 -17.73
C LEU A 111 -7.78 7.19 -17.82
N LYS A 112 -8.74 6.65 -18.58
CA LYS A 112 -10.10 7.22 -18.66
C LYS A 112 -10.87 7.11 -17.33
N GLN A 113 -10.59 6.11 -16.51
CA GLN A 113 -11.26 5.85 -15.23
C GLN A 113 -10.40 6.16 -14.01
N LYS A 114 -9.12 6.52 -14.20
CA LYS A 114 -8.11 6.69 -13.14
C LYS A 114 -8.60 7.56 -11.98
N GLU A 115 -9.18 8.73 -12.28
CA GLU A 115 -9.70 9.66 -11.27
C GLU A 115 -10.74 8.99 -10.38
N CYS A 116 -11.74 8.33 -10.98
CA CYS A 116 -12.76 7.56 -10.25
C CYS A 116 -12.16 6.40 -9.45
N TYR A 117 -11.17 5.68 -10.00
CA TYR A 117 -10.48 4.62 -9.27
C TYR A 117 -9.70 5.14 -8.07
N THR A 118 -9.01 6.28 -8.20
CA THR A 118 -8.31 6.92 -7.07
C THR A 118 -9.27 7.46 -6.01
N GLU A 119 -10.44 7.98 -6.39
CA GLU A 119 -11.49 8.37 -5.44
C GLU A 119 -12.15 7.15 -4.76
N ALA A 120 -12.38 6.05 -5.48
CA ALA A 120 -12.96 4.82 -4.91
C ALA A 120 -11.97 4.07 -3.98
N LEU A 121 -10.67 4.29 -4.17
CA LEU A 121 -9.58 3.85 -3.31
C LEU A 121 -9.38 4.74 -2.06
N ASP A 122 -10.12 5.84 -1.92
CA ASP A 122 -9.94 6.78 -0.82
C ASP A 122 -9.99 6.08 0.56
N PHE A 123 -8.93 6.31 1.32
CA PHE A 123 -8.60 5.56 2.52
C PHE A 123 -9.73 5.64 3.56
N GLU A 124 -10.37 6.80 3.72
CA GLU A 124 -11.29 7.05 4.83
C GLU A 124 -12.51 6.13 4.87
N GLN A 125 -12.95 5.52 3.76
CA GLN A 125 -14.12 4.63 3.79
C GLN A 125 -13.75 3.17 4.10
N CYS A 126 -12.74 2.63 3.43
CA CYS A 126 -12.39 1.21 3.54
C CYS A 126 -11.29 0.93 4.56
N PHE A 127 -10.39 1.88 4.83
CA PHE A 127 -9.33 1.73 5.82
C PHE A 127 -9.76 2.16 7.24
N TYR A 128 -10.77 3.03 7.39
CA TYR A 128 -11.30 3.41 8.70
C TYR A 128 -11.83 2.20 9.50
N LEU A 129 -12.30 1.16 8.81
CA LEU A 129 -12.65 -0.13 9.42
C LEU A 129 -11.47 -0.78 10.16
N ILE A 130 -10.25 -0.62 9.64
CA ILE A 130 -9.00 -1.13 10.23
C ILE A 130 -8.52 -0.16 11.32
N TYR A 131 -8.55 1.15 11.07
CA TYR A 131 -8.16 2.18 12.02
C TYR A 131 -8.93 2.10 13.35
N ASN A 132 -10.24 1.85 13.29
CA ASN A 132 -11.08 1.70 14.49
C ASN A 132 -10.73 0.47 15.35
N LEU A 133 -10.08 -0.55 14.79
CA LEU A 133 -9.63 -1.73 15.53
C LEU A 133 -8.33 -1.48 16.30
N THR A 134 -7.54 -0.49 15.87
CA THR A 134 -6.17 -0.25 16.34
C THR A 134 -6.02 1.03 17.17
N GLY A 135 -6.93 2.00 17.01
CA GLY A 135 -6.89 3.27 17.75
C GLY A 135 -5.97 4.32 17.13
N TYR A 136 -5.55 5.29 17.93
CA TYR A 136 -4.62 6.33 17.49
C TYR A 136 -3.19 5.77 17.37
N ILE A 137 -2.51 6.13 16.28
CA ILE A 137 -1.12 5.78 16.02
C ILE A 137 -0.23 6.87 16.63
N GLU A 138 0.44 6.58 17.74
CA GLU A 138 1.39 7.51 18.37
C GLU A 138 2.84 7.04 18.24
N THR A 139 3.06 5.72 18.12
CA THR A 139 4.39 5.11 18.04
C THR A 139 4.57 4.22 16.79
N PRO A 140 5.80 3.90 16.39
CA PRO A 140 6.05 2.90 15.35
C PRO A 140 5.55 1.49 15.72
N GLU A 141 5.51 1.14 17.01
CA GLU A 141 4.92 -0.12 17.48
C GLU A 141 3.41 -0.17 17.17
N ASP A 142 2.69 0.94 17.37
CA ASP A 142 1.27 1.04 17.00
C ASP A 142 1.06 0.94 15.49
N PHE A 143 1.98 1.50 14.70
CA PHE A 143 1.96 1.38 13.24
C PHE A 143 2.18 -0.06 12.76
N ILE A 144 3.12 -0.81 13.39
CA ILE A 144 3.33 -2.24 13.12
C ILE A 144 2.06 -3.04 13.48
N LYS A 145 1.48 -2.80 14.65
CA LYS A 145 0.20 -3.44 15.06
C LYS A 145 -0.92 -3.14 14.08
N MET A 146 -1.03 -1.89 13.61
CA MET A 146 -2.00 -1.50 12.60
C MET A 146 -1.78 -2.21 11.26
N ASN A 147 -0.53 -2.30 10.76
CA ASN A 147 -0.25 -3.04 9.52
C ASN A 147 -0.56 -4.53 9.67
N LYS A 148 -0.26 -5.15 10.82
CA LYS A 148 -0.63 -6.54 11.11
C LYS A 148 -2.16 -6.74 11.16
N GLU A 149 -2.90 -5.82 11.78
CA GLU A 149 -4.36 -5.90 11.82
C GLU A 149 -4.97 -5.66 10.45
N GLY A 150 -4.43 -4.72 9.68
CA GLY A 150 -4.75 -4.54 8.27
C GLY A 150 -4.50 -5.80 7.45
N CYS A 151 -3.38 -6.50 7.69
CA CYS A 151 -3.10 -7.78 7.06
C CYS A 151 -4.14 -8.87 7.38
N ARG A 152 -4.60 -8.96 8.63
CA ARG A 152 -5.69 -9.88 9.02
C ARG A 152 -7.02 -9.53 8.34
N ASN A 153 -7.26 -8.25 8.08
CA ASN A 153 -8.49 -7.72 7.49
C ASN A 153 -8.36 -7.38 5.99
N LEU A 154 -7.29 -7.82 5.31
CA LEU A 154 -6.96 -7.42 3.95
C LEU A 154 -8.08 -7.79 2.93
N ASN A 155 -8.78 -8.90 3.17
CA ASN A 155 -9.94 -9.33 2.37
C ASN A 155 -11.17 -8.43 2.60
N VAL A 156 -11.35 -7.87 3.80
CA VAL A 156 -12.44 -6.92 4.12
C VAL A 156 -12.20 -5.60 3.39
N TYR A 157 -10.97 -5.09 3.43
CA TYR A 157 -10.55 -3.92 2.65
C TYR A 157 -10.77 -4.14 1.14
N SER A 158 -10.27 -5.26 0.60
CA SER A 158 -10.44 -5.62 -0.81
C SER A 158 -11.91 -5.64 -1.25
N THR A 159 -12.77 -6.29 -0.46
CA THR A 159 -14.21 -6.36 -0.71
C THR A 159 -14.88 -4.99 -0.66
N CYS A 160 -14.44 -4.10 0.23
CA CYS A 160 -14.95 -2.74 0.33
C CYS A 160 -14.56 -1.90 -0.90
N VAL A 161 -13.29 -1.92 -1.29
CA VAL A 161 -12.77 -1.17 -2.44
C VAL A 161 -13.45 -1.61 -3.73
N VAL A 162 -13.53 -2.91 -4.01
CA VAL A 162 -14.17 -3.44 -5.22
C VAL A 162 -15.64 -3.00 -5.31
N LYS A 163 -16.38 -3.03 -4.20
CA LYS A 163 -17.78 -2.54 -4.15
C LYS A 163 -17.88 -1.03 -4.38
N ASN A 164 -16.94 -0.24 -3.88
CA ASN A 164 -16.90 1.20 -4.14
C ASN A 164 -16.62 1.49 -5.62
N VAL A 165 -15.68 0.77 -6.24
CA VAL A 165 -15.40 0.88 -7.69
C VAL A 165 -16.61 0.45 -8.53
N GLU A 166 -17.24 -0.69 -8.20
CA GLU A 166 -18.45 -1.17 -8.88
C GLU A 166 -19.57 -0.13 -8.83
N LYS A 167 -19.82 0.44 -7.65
CA LYS A 167 -20.88 1.42 -7.41
C LYS A 167 -20.61 2.77 -8.07
N ASN A 168 -19.36 3.27 -8.04
CA ASN A 168 -19.03 4.63 -8.44
C ASN A 168 -18.52 4.73 -9.89
N CYS A 169 -17.76 3.73 -10.35
CA CYS A 169 -17.07 3.75 -11.65
C CYS A 169 -17.68 2.76 -12.67
N GLY A 170 -18.44 1.77 -12.20
CA GLY A 170 -19.15 0.77 -13.02
C GLY A 170 -18.28 -0.30 -13.67
N ASP A 171 -17.12 0.07 -14.24
CA ASP A 171 -16.16 -0.90 -14.78
C ASP A 171 -15.15 -1.36 -13.71
N VAL A 172 -15.44 -2.52 -13.14
CA VAL A 172 -14.53 -3.25 -12.22
C VAL A 172 -13.45 -4.02 -13.01
N SER A 173 -13.66 -4.36 -14.28
CA SER A 173 -12.75 -5.26 -15.02
C SER A 173 -11.39 -4.62 -15.29
N THR A 174 -11.36 -3.36 -15.72
CA THR A 174 -10.11 -2.60 -15.92
C THR A 174 -9.41 -2.29 -14.59
N PHE A 175 -10.18 -2.10 -13.50
CA PHE A 175 -9.64 -1.90 -12.15
C PHE A 175 -8.95 -3.16 -11.60
N ASN A 176 -9.67 -4.28 -11.62
CA ASN A 176 -9.18 -5.59 -11.13
C ASN A 176 -7.95 -6.08 -11.90
N TYR A 177 -7.75 -5.64 -13.15
CA TYR A 177 -6.56 -5.95 -13.93
C TYR A 177 -5.27 -5.62 -13.17
N LEU A 178 -5.24 -4.48 -12.47
CA LEU A 178 -4.14 -4.06 -11.60
C LEU A 178 -4.36 -4.41 -10.13
N PHE A 179 -5.60 -4.26 -9.64
CA PHE A 179 -5.90 -4.45 -8.22
C PHE A 179 -5.72 -5.90 -7.77
N ASP A 180 -6.17 -6.90 -8.54
CA ASP A 180 -6.08 -8.31 -8.11
C ASP A 180 -4.62 -8.80 -7.98
N PRO A 181 -3.69 -8.51 -8.92
CA PRO A 181 -2.25 -8.76 -8.73
C PRO A 181 -1.67 -8.08 -7.48
N LEU A 182 -1.98 -6.80 -7.26
CA LEU A 182 -1.51 -6.05 -6.09
C LEU A 182 -2.03 -6.64 -4.78
N MET A 183 -3.28 -7.08 -4.74
CA MET A 183 -3.88 -7.73 -3.59
C MET A 183 -3.23 -9.09 -3.28
N ARG A 184 -2.89 -9.89 -4.31
CA ARG A 184 -2.17 -11.17 -4.13
C ARG A 184 -0.75 -10.97 -3.63
N LEU A 185 -0.05 -9.97 -4.14
CA LEU A 185 1.27 -9.57 -3.62
C LEU A 185 1.15 -9.10 -2.16
N GLY A 186 0.13 -8.29 -1.85
CA GLY A 186 -0.18 -7.87 -0.48
C GLY A 186 -0.41 -9.07 0.46
N GLN A 187 -1.16 -10.08 0.04
CA GLN A 187 -1.36 -11.30 0.83
C GLN A 187 -0.05 -12.03 1.15
N GLY A 188 0.85 -12.16 0.16
CA GLY A 188 2.17 -12.77 0.37
C GLY A 188 3.07 -11.95 1.31
N LEU A 189 3.16 -10.63 1.10
CA LEU A 189 3.86 -9.71 2.00
C LEU A 189 3.28 -9.73 3.42
N CYS A 190 1.96 -9.86 3.58
CA CYS A 190 1.35 -10.05 4.89
C CYS A 190 1.85 -11.32 5.59
N GLN A 191 1.83 -12.46 4.89
CA GLN A 191 2.13 -13.77 5.45
C GLN A 191 3.61 -13.93 5.80
N GLU A 192 4.50 -13.51 4.90
CA GLU A 192 5.95 -13.80 5.01
C GLU A 192 6.75 -12.65 5.63
N VAL A 193 6.21 -11.43 5.66
CA VAL A 193 6.97 -10.22 6.03
C VAL A 193 6.33 -9.43 7.18
N ILE A 194 5.06 -9.02 7.07
CA ILE A 194 4.46 -8.08 8.04
C ILE A 194 3.95 -8.80 9.31
N LEU A 195 3.24 -9.91 9.17
CA LEU A 195 2.72 -10.66 10.34
C LEU A 195 3.85 -11.25 11.21
N PRO A 196 4.96 -11.80 10.67
CA PRO A 196 6.09 -12.30 11.45
C PRO A 196 6.97 -11.22 12.08
N ALA A 197 6.91 -9.97 11.63
CA ALA A 197 7.77 -8.88 12.11
C ALA A 197 7.63 -8.66 13.63
N ASP A 198 8.74 -8.37 14.33
CA ASP A 198 8.68 -8.02 15.75
C ASP A 198 8.00 -6.66 15.95
N GLU A 199 7.13 -6.57 16.95
CA GLU A 199 6.46 -5.32 17.35
C GLU A 199 7.36 -4.46 18.24
N LYS A 200 8.33 -5.08 18.94
CA LYS A 200 9.18 -4.41 19.95
C LYS A 200 10.48 -3.83 19.38
N GLY A 201 10.91 -4.30 18.22
CA GLY A 201 12.05 -3.76 17.47
C GLY A 201 11.72 -2.47 16.73
N VAL A 202 11.79 -1.32 17.40
CA VAL A 202 11.55 0.01 16.80
C VAL A 202 12.77 0.49 15.98
N THR A 203 13.18 -0.32 15.00
CA THR A 203 14.20 0.05 14.01
C THR A 203 13.53 0.44 12.70
N SER A 204 14.08 1.44 11.99
CA SER A 204 13.46 1.99 10.77
C SER A 204 13.45 1.01 9.58
N ASP A 205 14.21 -0.06 9.67
CA ASP A 205 14.26 -1.17 8.72
C ASP A 205 13.27 -2.31 9.07
N ASN A 206 12.47 -2.17 10.15
CA ASN A 206 11.46 -3.15 10.52
C ASN A 206 10.38 -3.23 9.42
N LEU A 207 10.28 -4.40 8.78
CA LEU A 207 9.38 -4.62 7.66
C LEU A 207 7.89 -4.63 8.07
N GLY A 208 7.57 -4.69 9.37
CA GLY A 208 6.25 -4.40 9.90
C GLY A 208 5.79 -2.95 9.67
N LEU A 209 6.71 -2.04 9.31
CA LEU A 209 6.40 -0.68 8.85
C LEU A 209 5.95 -0.62 7.37
N LEU A 210 5.87 -1.76 6.66
CA LEU A 210 5.36 -1.80 5.29
C LEU A 210 3.82 -1.72 5.26
N SER A 211 3.28 -0.58 4.81
CA SER A 211 1.85 -0.43 4.56
C SER A 211 1.48 -0.91 3.15
N ILE A 212 0.88 -2.10 3.05
CA ILE A 212 0.35 -2.65 1.79
C ILE A 212 -0.72 -1.74 1.17
N PHE A 213 -1.55 -1.11 2.00
CA PHE A 213 -2.58 -0.17 1.55
C PHE A 213 -1.95 1.04 0.85
N SER A 214 -0.86 1.57 1.41
CA SER A 214 -0.10 2.66 0.79
C SER A 214 0.54 2.20 -0.52
N VAL A 215 1.09 0.99 -0.59
CA VAL A 215 1.65 0.40 -1.82
C VAL A 215 0.58 0.27 -2.93
N ILE A 216 -0.62 -0.23 -2.58
CA ILE A 216 -1.75 -0.34 -3.52
C ILE A 216 -2.16 1.05 -4.01
N VAL A 217 -2.42 1.98 -3.11
CA VAL A 217 -2.94 3.30 -3.46
C VAL A 217 -1.92 4.14 -4.24
N LEU A 218 -0.64 4.12 -3.85
CA LEU A 218 0.43 4.76 -4.62
C LEU A 218 0.59 4.15 -6.02
N SER A 219 0.31 2.86 -6.21
CA SER A 219 0.34 2.26 -7.55
C SER A 219 -0.68 2.92 -8.47
N PHE A 220 -1.91 3.16 -8.00
CA PHE A 220 -2.94 3.82 -8.81
C PHE A 220 -2.67 5.31 -9.04
N TYR A 221 -2.06 6.02 -8.09
CA TYR A 221 -1.75 7.45 -8.28
C TYR A 221 -0.64 7.70 -9.31
N ASN A 222 0.36 6.82 -9.44
CA ASN A 222 1.59 7.09 -10.21
C ASN A 222 1.60 6.52 -11.66
N ILE A 223 0.45 6.04 -12.14
CA ILE A 223 0.23 5.51 -13.52
C ILE A 223 -0.26 6.59 -14.49
#